data_AF-A0A926ST40-F1
#
_entry.id   AF-A0A926ST40-F1
#
_cell.length_a   1.000
_cell.length_b   1.000
_cell.length_c   1.000
_cell.angle_alpha   90.00
_cell.angle_beta   90.00
_cell.angle_gamma   90.00
#
_symmetry.space_group_name_H-M   'P 1'
#
loop_
_entity.id
_entity.type
_entity.pdbx_description
1 polymer ?
#
loop_
_entity_poly.entity_id
_entity_poly.type
_entity_poly.pdbx_seq_one_letter_code
_entity_poly.pdbx_strand_id
1 'polypeptide(L)'
;MRKYILPNLHGYNFVLEDLEGVGLDYALSQIPLDVFLNVKPLELLSKGCQAALSASQITANVERTTYRPALNRFLKWIQQESWYEEAAEGRYGKYAPKTRSKTNIMAANRGRRSLHANPYGLKESELTPKLLKQLEQLHTFCTGEYVPKRQDKKMRQITFNNHKTRLLNIFGWLKNIESYQLADLDFKLLNDLKLLEKFFVWGINERGNTCGWAMGFCELALNVAKWLHCYESKSPMYRDIPVVEEIRMINNNLAKRYKEERKANKKAKRSEKEMTTEQCIEVVKYLRKCCASHDSSGTKRSHLSIIRSWQRYLLVAILTYCPVRQREIRELEIDRTLFRTPNGYRVVLEPEDNKTGDERDFILSDVLAPEVVADIDEWLTIWRPKIQAATTDLDSWLGLVARRAYKNTEELNEYLANLEQQHQQAIQEGQNEEAEKLEKLMQSARYNFQTLEQARSNFQSKLFFISCGNSQLETYGKQLEASDTNFLNICYR
;
A
#
# COMPACT_ATOMS: atom_id res chain seq x y z
N MET A 1 -30.12 -8.07 -34.26
CA MET A 1 -29.76 -9.24 -33.45
C MET A 1 -30.66 -10.42 -33.78
N ARG A 2 -31.97 -10.36 -33.50
CA ARG A 2 -32.91 -11.46 -33.80
C ARG A 2 -32.78 -12.06 -35.20
N LYS A 3 -32.85 -11.25 -36.27
CA LYS A 3 -32.87 -11.74 -37.67
C LYS A 3 -31.54 -12.27 -38.21
N TYR A 4 -30.41 -11.88 -37.62
CA TYR A 4 -29.08 -12.08 -38.23
C TYR A 4 -28.11 -12.87 -37.36
N ILE A 5 -28.40 -13.02 -36.06
CA ILE A 5 -27.54 -13.75 -35.12
C ILE A 5 -28.21 -15.05 -34.72
N LEU A 6 -29.46 -15.01 -34.24
CA LEU A 6 -30.14 -16.19 -33.68
C LEU A 6 -30.34 -17.33 -34.69
N PRO A 7 -30.75 -17.09 -35.95
CA PRO A 7 -30.85 -18.14 -36.97
C PRO A 7 -29.50 -18.75 -37.37
N ASN A 8 -28.39 -18.10 -37.03
CA ASN A 8 -27.04 -18.52 -37.40
C ASN A 8 -26.25 -19.06 -36.19
N LEU A 9 -26.91 -19.27 -35.04
CA LEU A 9 -26.29 -19.89 -33.88
C LEU A 9 -26.20 -21.40 -34.08
N HIS A 10 -24.98 -21.93 -34.12
CA HIS A 10 -24.76 -23.36 -34.31
C HIS A 10 -25.44 -24.17 -33.19
N GLY A 11 -26.28 -25.14 -33.58
CA GLY A 11 -27.03 -25.99 -32.66
C GLY A 11 -28.42 -25.45 -32.28
N TYR A 12 -28.82 -24.29 -32.81
CA TYR A 12 -30.13 -23.71 -32.58
C TYR A 12 -30.85 -23.44 -33.91
N ASN A 13 -32.06 -23.97 -34.06
CA ASN A 13 -32.85 -23.86 -35.28
C ASN A 13 -34.07 -22.95 -35.06
N PHE A 14 -33.82 -21.67 -34.73
CA PHE A 14 -34.92 -20.71 -34.56
C PHE A 14 -35.44 -20.26 -35.93
N VAL A 15 -36.74 -20.43 -36.17
CA VAL A 15 -37.43 -19.89 -37.35
C VAL A 15 -37.89 -18.45 -37.11
N LEU A 16 -38.29 -17.73 -38.15
CA LEU A 16 -38.65 -16.30 -38.02
C LEU A 16 -39.83 -16.10 -37.07
N GLU A 17 -40.76 -17.04 -37.06
CA GLU A 17 -41.94 -17.07 -36.19
C GLU A 17 -41.55 -17.18 -34.70
N ASP A 18 -40.46 -17.89 -34.38
CA ASP A 18 -39.93 -18.02 -33.02
C ASP A 18 -39.31 -16.71 -32.50
N LEU A 19 -39.04 -15.74 -33.39
CA LEU A 19 -38.27 -14.54 -33.07
C LEU A 19 -39.16 -13.29 -32.88
N GLU A 20 -40.47 -13.52 -32.73
CA GLU A 20 -41.49 -12.50 -32.53
C GLU A 20 -42.23 -12.68 -31.20
N GLY A 21 -42.62 -11.55 -30.58
CA GLY A 21 -43.38 -11.54 -29.33
C GLY A 21 -42.74 -12.39 -28.22
N VAL A 22 -43.56 -13.24 -27.60
CA VAL A 22 -43.17 -14.14 -26.48
C VAL A 22 -42.20 -15.23 -26.94
N GLY A 23 -42.20 -15.59 -28.23
CA GLY A 23 -41.28 -16.58 -28.79
C GLY A 23 -39.82 -16.13 -28.65
N LEU A 24 -39.55 -14.83 -28.81
CA LEU A 24 -38.19 -14.30 -28.72
C LEU A 24 -37.60 -14.49 -27.32
N ASP A 25 -38.39 -14.27 -26.27
CA ASP A 25 -37.94 -14.43 -24.89
C ASP A 25 -37.62 -15.91 -24.59
N TYR A 26 -38.45 -16.82 -25.09
CA TYR A 26 -38.18 -18.26 -25.01
C TYR A 26 -36.91 -18.64 -25.78
N ALA A 27 -36.75 -18.16 -27.01
CA ALA A 27 -35.56 -18.42 -27.82
C ALA A 27 -34.27 -17.93 -27.12
N LEU A 28 -34.32 -16.74 -26.53
CA LEU A 28 -33.19 -16.17 -25.78
C LEU A 28 -32.90 -16.96 -24.49
N SER A 29 -33.91 -17.50 -23.80
CA SER A 29 -33.69 -18.30 -22.59
C SER A 29 -33.06 -19.66 -22.85
N GLN A 30 -33.16 -20.19 -24.07
CA GLN A 30 -32.56 -21.47 -24.44
C GLN A 30 -31.06 -21.39 -24.75
N ILE A 31 -30.48 -20.19 -24.86
CA ILE A 31 -29.09 -20.01 -25.27
C ILE A 31 -28.25 -19.70 -24.03
N PRO A 32 -27.42 -20.66 -23.54
CA PRO A 32 -26.45 -20.38 -22.51
C PRO A 32 -25.52 -19.25 -22.95
N LEU A 33 -25.17 -18.38 -22.01
CA LEU A 33 -24.43 -17.19 -22.34
C LEU A 33 -23.01 -17.50 -22.83
N ASP A 34 -22.35 -18.51 -22.27
CA ASP A 34 -21.05 -18.99 -22.74
C ASP A 34 -21.10 -19.42 -24.21
N VAL A 35 -22.15 -20.16 -24.61
CA VAL A 35 -22.38 -20.57 -26.00
C VAL A 35 -22.56 -19.34 -26.89
N PHE A 36 -23.39 -18.38 -26.47
CA PHE A 36 -23.56 -17.13 -27.20
C PHE A 36 -22.25 -16.33 -27.35
N LEU A 37 -21.41 -16.28 -26.32
CA LEU A 37 -20.15 -15.53 -26.37
C LEU A 37 -19.08 -16.24 -27.21
N ASN A 38 -19.07 -17.58 -27.23
CA ASN A 38 -18.08 -18.39 -27.93
C ASN A 38 -18.26 -18.37 -29.46
N VAL A 39 -19.47 -18.18 -29.95
CA VAL A 39 -19.75 -18.09 -31.40
C VAL A 39 -19.35 -16.74 -32.04
N LYS A 40 -18.74 -15.84 -31.26
CA LYS A 40 -18.34 -14.49 -31.69
C LYS A 40 -19.48 -13.72 -32.40
N PRO A 41 -20.48 -13.23 -31.63
CA PRO A 41 -21.70 -12.61 -32.18
C PRO A 41 -21.48 -11.49 -33.20
N LEU A 42 -20.36 -10.76 -33.11
CA LEU A 42 -20.01 -9.72 -34.07
C LEU A 42 -19.62 -10.28 -35.44
N GLU A 43 -18.93 -11.42 -35.49
CA GLU A 43 -18.58 -12.10 -36.74
C GLU A 43 -19.86 -12.66 -37.39
N LEU A 44 -20.75 -13.28 -36.60
CA LEU A 44 -22.05 -13.76 -37.07
C LEU A 44 -22.92 -12.62 -37.61
N LEU A 45 -23.00 -11.50 -36.88
CA LEU A 45 -23.74 -10.32 -37.32
C LEU A 45 -23.19 -9.80 -38.65
N SER A 46 -21.86 -9.71 -38.78
CA SER A 46 -21.21 -9.21 -40.00
C SER A 46 -21.51 -10.11 -41.20
N LYS A 47 -21.43 -11.44 -41.03
CA LYS A 47 -21.77 -12.41 -42.08
C LYS A 47 -23.25 -12.30 -42.49
N GLY A 48 -24.16 -12.24 -41.52
CA GLY A 48 -25.60 -12.12 -41.78
C GLY A 48 -25.97 -10.80 -42.47
N CYS A 49 -25.34 -9.69 -42.05
CA CYS A 49 -25.52 -8.40 -42.70
C CYS A 49 -24.95 -8.39 -44.12
N GLN A 50 -23.78 -9.00 -44.36
CA GLN A 50 -23.19 -9.10 -45.69
C GLN A 50 -24.08 -9.88 -46.67
N ALA A 51 -24.67 -11.00 -46.23
CA ALA A 51 -25.63 -11.75 -47.04
C ALA A 51 -26.88 -10.90 -47.38
N ALA A 52 -27.40 -10.15 -46.41
CA ALA A 52 -28.55 -9.26 -46.60
C ALA A 52 -28.23 -8.05 -47.49
N LEU A 53 -26.99 -7.54 -47.46
CA LEU A 53 -26.49 -6.50 -48.36
C LEU A 53 -26.44 -7.01 -49.80
N SER A 54 -25.88 -8.20 -50.02
CA SER A 54 -25.84 -8.84 -51.35
C SER A 54 -27.24 -9.10 -51.92
N ALA A 55 -28.21 -9.39 -51.06
CA ALA A 55 -29.62 -9.57 -51.43
C ALA A 55 -30.43 -8.27 -51.52
N SER A 56 -29.79 -7.09 -51.39
CA SER A 56 -30.45 -5.77 -51.38
C SER A 56 -31.56 -5.60 -50.33
N GLN A 57 -31.52 -6.36 -49.23
CA GLN A 57 -32.52 -6.31 -48.16
C GLN A 57 -32.26 -5.21 -47.12
N ILE A 58 -31.00 -4.77 -47.01
CA ILE A 58 -30.57 -3.66 -46.14
C ILE A 58 -29.53 -2.82 -46.88
N THR A 59 -29.27 -1.60 -46.40
CA THR A 59 -28.16 -0.76 -46.89
C THR A 59 -26.97 -0.84 -45.95
N ALA A 60 -25.76 -0.58 -46.45
CA ALA A 60 -24.53 -0.62 -45.64
C ALA A 60 -24.58 0.35 -44.45
N ASN A 61 -25.33 1.45 -44.58
CA ASN A 61 -25.57 2.37 -43.49
C ASN A 61 -26.35 1.73 -42.33
N VAL A 62 -27.35 0.90 -42.59
CA VAL A 62 -28.19 0.29 -41.56
C VAL A 62 -27.39 -0.67 -40.66
N GLU A 63 -26.49 -1.47 -41.22
CA GLU A 63 -25.57 -2.30 -40.43
C GLU A 63 -24.72 -1.43 -39.49
N ARG A 64 -24.10 -0.39 -40.05
CA ARG A 64 -23.16 0.49 -39.35
C ARG A 64 -23.82 1.32 -38.26
N THR A 65 -25.03 1.83 -38.49
CA THR A 65 -25.69 2.79 -37.58
C THR A 65 -26.67 2.13 -36.62
N THR A 66 -27.26 0.99 -36.99
CA THR A 66 -28.37 0.39 -36.23
C THR A 66 -27.93 -0.88 -35.51
N TYR A 67 -27.44 -1.88 -36.24
CA TYR A 67 -27.22 -3.22 -35.66
C TYR A 67 -25.90 -3.34 -34.91
N ARG A 68 -24.80 -2.90 -35.52
CA ARG A 68 -23.47 -3.03 -34.93
C ARG A 68 -23.30 -2.22 -33.64
N PRO A 69 -23.77 -0.95 -33.55
CA PRO A 69 -23.68 -0.18 -32.30
C PRO A 69 -24.54 -0.78 -31.19
N ALA A 70 -25.74 -1.29 -31.50
CA ALA A 70 -26.60 -1.93 -30.51
C ALA A 70 -25.98 -3.20 -29.92
N LEU A 71 -25.45 -4.10 -30.76
CA LEU A 71 -24.75 -5.30 -30.30
C LEU A 71 -23.49 -4.94 -29.49
N ASN A 72 -22.70 -3.97 -29.94
CA ASN A 72 -21.54 -3.50 -29.19
C ASN A 72 -21.92 -2.96 -27.81
N ARG A 73 -23.01 -2.19 -27.69
CA ARG A 73 -23.52 -1.72 -26.39
C ARG A 73 -23.95 -2.87 -25.50
N PHE A 74 -24.65 -3.86 -26.05
CA PHE A 74 -25.08 -5.05 -25.32
C PHE A 74 -23.90 -5.89 -24.82
N LEU A 75 -22.94 -6.22 -25.69
CA LEU A 75 -21.73 -6.95 -25.30
C LEU A 75 -20.92 -6.20 -24.24
N LYS A 76 -20.84 -4.87 -24.38
CA LYS A 76 -20.17 -4.00 -23.39
C LYS A 76 -20.95 -3.92 -22.07
N TRP A 77 -22.27 -3.99 -22.10
CA TRP A 77 -23.13 -4.03 -20.91
C TRP A 77 -22.95 -5.37 -20.18
N ILE A 78 -23.10 -6.50 -20.89
CA ILE A 78 -22.87 -7.84 -20.34
C ILE A 78 -21.49 -7.94 -19.67
N GLN A 79 -20.43 -7.43 -20.31
CA GLN A 79 -19.07 -7.43 -19.73
C GLN A 79 -18.91 -6.58 -18.46
N GLN A 80 -19.87 -5.72 -18.12
CA GLN A 80 -19.85 -4.91 -16.89
C GLN A 80 -20.59 -5.57 -15.73
N GLU A 81 -21.39 -6.58 -16.01
CA GLU A 81 -22.17 -7.30 -15.00
C GLU A 81 -21.28 -8.19 -14.13
N SER A 82 -21.61 -8.29 -12.85
CA SER A 82 -20.79 -9.03 -11.88
C SER A 82 -20.72 -10.53 -12.15
N TRP A 83 -21.79 -11.10 -12.70
CA TRP A 83 -21.91 -12.52 -13.02
C TRP A 83 -21.19 -12.91 -14.33
N TYR A 84 -20.75 -11.94 -15.14
CA TYR A 84 -20.17 -12.23 -16.47
C TYR A 84 -18.89 -13.06 -16.40
N GLU A 85 -18.06 -12.82 -15.38
CA GLU A 85 -16.82 -13.59 -15.19
C GLU A 85 -17.11 -15.06 -14.86
N GLU A 86 -18.17 -15.34 -14.12
CA GLU A 86 -18.62 -16.69 -13.78
C GLU A 86 -19.23 -17.39 -14.99
N ALA A 87 -20.10 -16.68 -15.73
CA ALA A 87 -20.77 -17.24 -16.91
C ALA A 87 -19.85 -17.43 -18.13
N ALA A 88 -18.71 -16.74 -18.20
CA ALA A 88 -17.77 -16.83 -19.31
C ALA A 88 -16.61 -17.79 -19.01
N GLU A 89 -16.92 -19.01 -18.53
CA GLU A 89 -16.03 -20.02 -17.91
C GLU A 89 -14.67 -20.31 -18.59
N GLY A 90 -14.41 -19.82 -19.82
CA GLY A 90 -13.10 -19.90 -20.49
C GLY A 90 -12.16 -18.69 -20.33
N ARG A 91 -12.54 -17.63 -19.60
CA ARG A 91 -11.72 -16.40 -19.47
C ARG A 91 -11.10 -16.18 -18.10
N TYR A 92 -11.34 -17.08 -17.15
CA TYR A 92 -10.76 -17.01 -15.81
C TYR A 92 -9.22 -16.94 -15.90
N GLY A 93 -8.64 -15.91 -15.28
CA GLY A 93 -7.20 -15.69 -15.22
C GLY A 93 -6.56 -14.96 -16.41
N LYS A 94 -7.27 -14.74 -17.53
CA LYS A 94 -6.68 -14.05 -18.70
C LYS A 94 -6.67 -12.52 -18.56
N TYR A 95 -7.72 -11.96 -17.97
CA TYR A 95 -7.94 -10.52 -17.86
C TYR A 95 -8.07 -10.10 -16.40
N ALA A 96 -7.39 -9.00 -16.05
CA ALA A 96 -7.54 -8.40 -14.74
C ALA A 96 -8.92 -7.73 -14.64
N PRO A 97 -9.58 -7.79 -13.47
CA PRO A 97 -10.88 -7.17 -13.30
C PRO A 97 -10.79 -5.66 -13.47
N LYS A 98 -11.90 -5.05 -13.91
CA LYS A 98 -11.96 -3.60 -14.10
C LYS A 98 -11.90 -2.89 -12.75
N THR A 99 -10.88 -2.06 -12.54
CA THR A 99 -10.79 -1.19 -11.37
C THR A 99 -11.91 -0.16 -11.39
N ARG A 100 -12.91 -0.31 -10.51
CA ARG A 100 -14.09 0.57 -10.44
C ARG A 100 -13.82 1.95 -9.79
N SER A 101 -12.58 2.26 -9.42
CA SER A 101 -12.28 3.43 -8.58
C SER A 101 -12.21 4.75 -9.36
N LYS A 102 -13.28 5.55 -9.31
CA LYS A 102 -13.23 7.01 -9.56
C LYS A 102 -12.73 7.80 -8.34
N THR A 103 -12.66 7.18 -7.16
CA THR A 103 -12.36 7.85 -5.89
C THR A 103 -11.09 7.26 -5.31
N ASN A 104 -9.96 7.95 -5.44
CA ASN A 104 -8.74 7.48 -4.79
C ASN A 104 -8.90 7.58 -3.25
N ILE A 105 -8.13 6.79 -2.50
CA ILE A 105 -8.17 6.75 -1.04
C ILE A 105 -7.88 8.12 -0.41
N MET A 106 -7.03 8.93 -1.04
CA MET A 106 -6.81 10.32 -0.57
C MET A 106 -8.09 11.14 -0.67
N ALA A 107 -8.91 10.98 -1.72
CA ALA A 107 -10.21 11.64 -1.84
C ALA A 107 -11.22 11.10 -0.82
N ALA A 108 -11.22 9.80 -0.53
CA ALA A 108 -12.05 9.23 0.54
C ALA A 108 -11.61 9.66 1.96
N ASN A 109 -10.32 10.00 2.13
CA ASN A 109 -9.77 10.52 3.37
C ASN A 109 -9.70 12.06 3.43
N ARG A 110 -10.09 12.79 2.36
CA ARG A 110 -10.19 14.26 2.39
C ARG A 110 -11.24 14.65 3.44
N GLY A 111 -10.82 15.44 4.44
CA GLY A 111 -11.66 15.84 5.57
C GLY A 111 -11.43 15.05 6.86
N ARG A 112 -10.70 13.92 6.84
CA ARG A 112 -10.20 13.32 8.08
C ARG A 112 -9.05 14.18 8.61
N ARG A 113 -9.12 14.59 9.88
CA ARG A 113 -8.14 15.49 10.52
C ARG A 113 -6.72 15.08 10.13
N SER A 114 -6.03 15.95 9.39
CA SER A 114 -4.60 15.84 9.21
C SER A 114 -3.97 15.98 10.60
N LEU A 115 -3.27 14.96 11.06
CA LEU A 115 -2.42 15.04 12.26
C LEU A 115 -1.45 16.24 12.19
N HIS A 116 -1.21 16.77 10.98
CA HIS A 116 -0.33 17.88 10.65
C HIS A 116 -1.05 19.22 10.40
N ALA A 117 -2.37 19.33 10.62
CA ALA A 117 -3.11 20.56 10.28
C ALA A 117 -2.68 21.80 11.11
N ASN A 118 -1.93 21.60 12.20
CA ASN A 118 -1.34 22.69 12.97
C ASN A 118 -0.08 22.15 13.70
N PRO A 119 1.10 22.13 13.05
CA PRO A 119 2.32 21.64 13.67
C PRO A 119 2.79 22.67 14.70
N TYR A 120 2.74 22.30 15.99
CA TYR A 120 3.24 23.13 17.08
C TYR A 120 4.64 22.74 17.52
N GLY A 121 5.12 21.56 17.13
CA GLY A 121 6.46 21.06 17.50
C GLY A 121 7.58 21.87 16.88
N LEU A 122 8.71 21.99 17.58
CA LEU A 122 9.92 22.57 17.02
C LEU A 122 10.45 21.72 15.88
N LYS A 123 11.09 22.37 14.91
CA LYS A 123 11.99 21.69 13.98
C LYS A 123 13.31 21.38 14.67
N GLU A 124 13.98 20.33 14.24
CA GLU A 124 15.31 19.99 14.76
C GLU A 124 16.34 21.11 14.54
N SER A 125 16.23 21.83 13.42
CA SER A 125 17.05 23.00 13.10
C SER A 125 16.83 24.20 14.03
N GLU A 126 15.76 24.19 14.85
CA GLU A 126 15.48 25.24 15.83
C GLU A 126 16.04 24.92 17.23
N LEU A 127 16.65 23.75 17.44
CA LEU A 127 17.24 23.41 18.73
C LEU A 127 18.49 24.26 19.00
N THR A 128 18.56 24.84 20.20
CA THR A 128 19.76 25.56 20.63
C THR A 128 20.93 24.60 20.85
N PRO A 129 22.19 25.07 20.83
CA PRO A 129 23.36 24.25 21.15
C PRO A 129 23.24 23.54 22.52
N LYS A 130 22.61 24.20 23.50
CA LYS A 130 22.31 23.64 24.82
C LYS A 130 21.38 22.43 24.70
N LEU A 131 20.25 22.57 24.00
CA LEU A 131 19.27 21.50 23.82
C LEU A 131 19.83 20.33 23.00
N LEU A 132 20.64 20.61 21.98
CA LEU A 132 21.33 19.58 21.19
C LEU A 132 22.24 18.72 22.08
N LYS A 133 23.04 19.38 22.94
CA LYS A 133 23.89 18.68 23.91
C LYS A 133 23.09 17.84 24.90
N GLN A 134 21.99 18.38 25.44
CA GLN A 134 21.11 17.62 26.34
C GLN A 134 20.46 16.41 25.64
N LEU A 135 20.07 16.57 24.37
CA LEU A 135 19.48 15.50 23.57
C LEU A 135 20.49 14.37 23.33
N GLU A 136 21.75 14.70 23.01
CA GLU A 136 22.83 13.73 22.82
C GLU A 136 23.16 12.99 24.12
N GLN A 137 23.20 13.70 25.25
CA GLN A 137 23.41 13.10 26.57
C GLN A 137 22.28 12.15 26.95
N LEU A 138 21.02 12.55 26.73
CA LEU A 138 19.86 11.70 26.97
C LEU A 138 19.85 10.49 26.02
N HIS A 139 20.22 10.68 24.75
CA HIS A 139 20.37 9.60 23.77
C HIS A 139 21.37 8.57 24.26
N THR A 140 22.58 9.01 24.61
CA THR A 140 23.64 8.17 25.16
C THR A 140 23.17 7.42 26.41
N PHE A 141 22.48 8.09 27.33
CA PHE A 141 21.93 7.45 28.53
C PHE A 141 20.91 6.34 28.17
N CYS A 142 19.96 6.63 27.29
CA CYS A 142 18.91 5.68 26.95
C CYS A 142 19.40 4.51 26.08
N THR A 143 20.27 4.76 25.10
CA THR A 143 20.63 3.78 24.06
C THR A 143 22.05 3.24 24.18
N GLY A 144 22.89 3.79 25.05
CA GLY A 144 24.26 3.32 25.29
C GLY A 144 24.28 1.86 25.76
N GLU A 145 25.30 1.11 25.35
CA GLU A 145 25.45 -0.30 25.74
C GLU A 145 25.74 -0.41 27.24
N TYR A 146 26.81 0.25 27.69
CA TYR A 146 27.13 0.42 29.09
C TYR A 146 27.01 1.89 29.48
N VAL A 147 26.13 2.19 30.42
CA VAL A 147 25.95 3.53 30.99
C VAL A 147 26.06 3.40 32.51
N PRO A 148 27.06 4.02 33.15
CA PRO A 148 27.22 3.95 34.59
C PRO A 148 25.94 4.37 35.32
N LYS A 149 25.57 3.62 36.36
CA LYS A 149 24.38 3.89 37.21
C LYS A 149 23.02 3.87 36.50
N ARG A 150 22.96 3.55 35.20
CA ARG A 150 21.68 3.22 34.55
C ARG A 150 21.16 1.89 35.10
N GLN A 151 19.94 1.92 35.64
CA GLN A 151 19.30 0.73 36.21
C GLN A 151 18.37 0.02 35.20
N ASP A 152 17.96 0.71 34.14
CA ASP A 152 17.11 0.13 33.08
C ASP A 152 17.93 -0.55 31.98
N LYS A 153 17.27 -1.46 31.25
CA LYS A 153 17.82 -2.04 30.02
C LYS A 153 18.00 -0.98 28.94
N LYS A 154 18.98 -1.19 28.06
CA LYS A 154 19.20 -0.38 26.87
C LYS A 154 17.92 -0.25 26.04
N MET A 155 17.58 0.98 25.68
CA MET A 155 16.45 1.29 24.81
C MET A 155 16.82 1.08 23.34
N ARG A 156 15.86 0.57 22.54
CA ARG A 156 16.01 0.50 21.07
C ARG A 156 15.98 1.90 20.46
N GLN A 157 16.77 2.13 19.41
CA GLN A 157 16.87 3.43 18.72
C GLN A 157 15.51 3.97 18.27
N ILE A 158 14.62 3.11 17.74
CA ILE A 158 13.29 3.53 17.28
C ILE A 158 12.42 4.09 18.42
N THR A 159 12.55 3.54 19.63
CA THR A 159 11.83 4.05 20.81
C THR A 159 12.37 5.42 21.20
N PHE A 160 13.69 5.61 21.14
CA PHE A 160 14.29 6.91 21.38
C PHE A 160 13.89 7.96 20.34
N ASN A 161 13.81 7.58 19.05
CA ASN A 161 13.35 8.50 18.01
C ASN A 161 11.92 9.00 18.28
N ASN A 162 11.04 8.15 18.82
CA ASN A 162 9.71 8.58 19.28
C ASN A 162 9.81 9.59 20.44
N HIS A 163 10.74 9.38 21.38
CA HIS A 163 11.02 10.34 22.45
C HIS A 163 11.54 11.68 21.92
N LYS A 164 12.45 11.67 20.94
CA LYS A 164 12.92 12.88 20.25
C LYS A 164 11.76 13.65 19.62
N THR A 165 10.86 12.98 18.88
CA THR A 165 9.68 13.64 18.32
C THR A 165 8.76 14.23 19.40
N ARG A 166 8.55 13.52 20.51
CA ARG A 166 7.76 14.03 21.65
C ARG A 166 8.43 15.23 22.31
N LEU A 167 9.76 15.21 22.44
CA LEU A 167 10.53 16.32 22.99
C LEU A 167 10.39 17.58 22.13
N LEU A 168 10.50 17.44 20.80
CA LEU A 168 10.24 18.54 19.87
C LEU A 168 8.80 19.07 20.00
N ASN A 169 7.82 18.20 20.21
CA ASN A 169 6.43 18.60 20.40
C ASN A 169 6.21 19.41 21.68
N ILE A 170 6.71 18.93 22.84
CA ILE A 170 6.51 19.66 24.10
C ILE A 170 7.26 21.00 24.11
N PHE A 171 8.48 21.04 23.57
CA PHE A 171 9.24 22.30 23.44
C PHE A 171 8.62 23.26 22.42
N GLY A 172 8.02 22.72 21.37
CA GLY A 172 7.28 23.52 20.42
C GLY A 172 6.02 24.12 21.04
N TRP A 173 5.33 23.37 21.90
CA TRP A 173 4.23 23.91 22.68
C TRP A 173 4.70 25.01 23.65
N LEU A 174 5.80 24.78 24.37
CA LEU A 174 6.35 25.80 25.29
C LEU A 174 6.68 27.10 24.57
N LYS A 175 7.36 27.03 23.43
CA LYS A 175 7.73 28.21 22.63
C LYS A 175 6.51 28.87 21.98
N ASN A 176 5.73 28.09 21.24
CA ASN A 176 4.75 28.62 20.29
C ASN A 176 3.37 28.88 20.93
N ILE A 177 3.08 28.28 22.08
CA ILE A 177 1.79 28.42 22.77
C ILE A 177 1.97 29.08 24.14
N GLU A 178 2.92 28.61 24.95
CA GLU A 178 3.20 29.15 26.29
C GLU A 178 4.17 30.34 26.28
N SER A 179 4.63 30.77 25.10
CA SER A 179 5.51 31.94 24.90
C SER A 179 6.86 31.88 25.63
N TYR A 180 7.38 30.68 25.91
CA TYR A 180 8.74 30.52 26.44
C TYR A 180 9.78 30.98 25.42
N GLN A 181 10.83 31.64 25.89
CA GLN A 181 11.98 31.93 25.05
C GLN A 181 12.78 30.66 24.80
N LEU A 182 13.30 30.53 23.58
CA LEU A 182 14.05 29.35 23.15
C LEU A 182 15.33 29.14 23.99
N ALA A 183 15.92 30.21 24.53
CA ALA A 183 17.09 30.18 25.41
C ALA A 183 16.78 29.57 26.79
N ASP A 184 15.53 29.71 27.26
CA ASP A 184 15.10 29.25 28.59
C ASP A 184 14.67 27.79 28.60
N LEU A 185 14.51 27.17 27.41
CA LEU A 185 14.16 25.77 27.31
C LEU A 185 15.27 24.89 27.89
N ASP A 186 14.85 23.90 28.68
CA ASP A 186 15.72 22.94 29.34
C ASP A 186 14.95 21.62 29.53
N PHE A 187 15.65 20.49 29.43
CA PHE A 187 15.05 19.18 29.70
C PHE A 187 14.53 19.07 31.14
N LYS A 188 15.09 19.81 32.10
CA LYS A 188 14.58 19.90 33.47
C LYS A 188 13.11 20.35 33.56
N LEU A 189 12.61 21.08 32.57
CA LEU A 189 11.19 21.48 32.52
C LEU A 189 10.25 20.27 32.42
N LEU A 190 10.72 19.12 31.93
CA LEU A 190 9.94 17.88 31.93
C LEU A 190 9.79 17.25 33.32
N ASN A 191 10.52 17.72 34.32
CA ASN A 191 10.35 17.32 35.71
C ASN A 191 9.38 18.25 36.47
N ASP A 192 8.90 19.35 35.86
CA ASP A 192 7.85 20.19 36.42
C ASP A 192 6.48 19.54 36.17
N LEU A 193 5.91 18.96 37.22
CA LEU A 193 4.65 18.23 37.14
C LEU A 193 3.46 19.13 36.78
N LYS A 194 3.46 20.39 37.22
CA LYS A 194 2.39 21.34 36.89
C LYS A 194 2.43 21.69 35.42
N LEU A 195 3.64 21.87 34.88
CA LEU A 195 3.84 22.13 33.45
C LEU A 195 3.43 20.92 32.59
N LEU A 196 3.81 19.71 33.01
CA LEU A 196 3.38 18.47 32.34
C LEU A 196 1.85 18.31 32.37
N GLU A 197 1.21 18.53 33.52
CA GLU A 197 -0.24 18.45 33.66
C GLU A 197 -0.93 19.47 32.74
N LYS A 198 -0.45 20.73 32.74
CA LYS A 198 -0.95 21.77 31.84
C LYS A 198 -0.84 21.34 30.37
N PHE A 199 0.29 20.77 29.97
CA PHE A 199 0.49 20.25 28.62
C PHE A 199 -0.47 19.10 28.28
N PHE A 200 -0.74 18.20 29.22
CA PHE A 200 -1.67 17.09 29.01
C PHE A 200 -3.11 17.56 28.88
N VAL A 201 -3.53 18.49 29.75
CA VAL A 201 -4.87 19.11 29.69
C VAL A 201 -5.06 19.80 28.35
N TRP A 202 -4.10 20.62 27.92
CA TRP A 202 -4.10 21.26 26.61
C TRP A 202 -4.20 20.23 25.47
N GLY A 203 -3.31 19.24 25.46
CA GLY A 203 -3.25 18.24 24.40
C GLY A 203 -4.48 17.33 24.32
N ILE A 204 -5.14 17.04 25.44
CA ILE A 204 -6.35 16.22 25.44
C ILE A 204 -7.56 17.08 25.06
N ASN A 205 -7.75 18.22 25.71
CA ASN A 205 -8.98 19.00 25.57
C ASN A 205 -9.00 19.84 24.28
N GLU A 206 -7.90 20.49 23.92
CA GLU A 206 -7.87 21.39 22.76
C GLU A 206 -7.49 20.66 21.46
N ARG A 207 -6.57 19.69 21.55
CA ARG A 207 -6.11 18.92 20.39
C ARG A 207 -6.87 17.61 20.18
N GLY A 208 -7.69 17.19 21.14
CA GLY A 208 -8.45 15.95 21.06
C GLY A 208 -7.58 14.69 21.10
N ASN A 209 -6.40 14.75 21.73
CA ASN A 209 -5.56 13.57 21.90
C ASN A 209 -6.13 12.62 22.98
N THR A 210 -5.68 11.37 22.96
CA THR A 210 -6.09 10.35 23.95
C THR A 210 -5.17 10.32 25.16
N CYS A 211 -5.57 9.68 26.26
CA CYS A 211 -4.67 9.46 27.39
C CYS A 211 -3.41 8.66 26.99
N GLY A 212 -3.48 7.80 25.97
CA GLY A 212 -2.32 7.07 25.45
C GLY A 212 -1.27 7.96 24.77
N TRP A 213 -1.68 9.12 24.24
CA TRP A 213 -0.73 10.14 23.76
C TRP A 213 0.04 10.75 24.94
N ALA A 214 -0.67 11.15 26.01
CA ALA A 214 -0.07 11.74 27.21
C ALA A 214 0.88 10.76 27.93
N MET A 215 0.52 9.46 28.01
CA MET A 215 1.41 8.42 28.54
C MET A 215 2.79 8.42 27.86
N GLY A 216 2.83 8.63 26.54
CA GLY A 216 4.08 8.69 25.80
C GLY A 216 5.00 9.84 26.24
N PHE A 217 4.43 10.96 26.71
CA PHE A 217 5.17 12.07 27.29
C PHE A 217 5.56 11.81 28.75
N CYS A 218 4.73 11.11 29.53
CA CYS A 218 5.16 10.61 30.85
C CYS A 218 6.36 9.67 30.73
N GLU A 219 6.38 8.76 29.75
CA GLU A 219 7.53 7.91 29.48
C GLU A 219 8.79 8.72 29.14
N LEU A 220 8.65 9.78 28.34
CA LEU A 220 9.75 10.71 28.04
C LEU A 220 10.24 11.41 29.32
N ALA A 221 9.33 12.01 30.09
CA ALA A 221 9.64 12.70 31.33
C ALA A 221 10.30 11.77 32.36
N LEU A 222 9.85 10.51 32.46
CA LEU A 222 10.49 9.48 33.28
C LEU A 222 11.94 9.25 32.85
N ASN A 223 12.20 9.10 31.56
CA ASN A 223 13.57 8.89 31.08
C ASN A 223 14.46 10.11 31.33
N VAL A 224 13.93 11.33 31.22
CA VAL A 224 14.63 12.56 31.57
C VAL A 224 14.92 12.64 33.07
N ALA A 225 13.93 12.37 33.92
CA ALA A 225 14.10 12.35 35.38
C ALA A 225 15.14 11.31 35.80
N LYS A 226 15.09 10.11 35.23
CA LYS A 226 16.09 9.06 35.49
C LYS A 226 17.47 9.48 35.04
N TRP A 227 17.60 10.11 33.87
CA TRP A 227 18.90 10.62 33.38
C TRP A 227 19.48 11.69 34.31
N LEU A 228 18.65 12.63 34.78
CA LEU A 228 19.08 13.71 35.67
C LEU A 228 19.47 13.21 37.06
N HIS A 229 18.79 12.18 37.58
CA HIS A 229 18.94 11.71 38.96
C HIS A 229 19.61 10.32 39.06
N CYS A 230 20.24 9.81 37.99
CA CYS A 230 20.72 8.42 37.99
C CYS A 230 21.82 8.15 39.02
N TYR A 231 22.63 9.15 39.32
CA TYR A 231 23.71 9.07 40.31
C TYR A 231 23.23 9.23 41.76
N GLU A 232 22.07 9.83 41.97
CA GLU A 232 21.48 10.07 43.29
C GLU A 232 20.75 8.84 43.82
N SER A 233 20.16 8.06 42.91
CA SER A 233 19.36 6.89 43.27
C SER A 233 20.21 5.72 43.76
N LYS A 234 19.80 5.18 44.91
CA LYS A 234 20.32 3.94 45.51
C LYS A 234 19.29 2.82 45.44
N SER A 235 18.03 3.12 45.14
CA SER A 235 16.96 2.12 45.09
C SER A 235 16.68 1.62 43.67
N PRO A 236 16.31 0.33 43.50
CA PRO A 236 15.95 -0.21 42.20
C PRO A 236 14.82 0.57 41.52
N MET A 237 14.94 0.70 40.20
CA MET A 237 14.01 1.43 39.34
C MET A 237 13.83 2.92 39.71
N TYR A 238 14.77 3.51 40.46
CA TYR A 238 14.72 4.91 40.88
C TYR A 238 13.55 5.26 41.82
N ARG A 239 13.06 4.30 42.62
CA ARG A 239 11.91 4.48 43.52
C ARG A 239 12.14 5.49 44.65
N ASP A 240 13.40 5.78 44.96
CA ASP A 240 13.81 6.76 45.96
C ASP A 240 13.84 8.19 45.45
N ILE A 241 13.63 8.40 44.15
CA ILE A 241 13.59 9.73 43.55
C ILE A 241 12.12 10.21 43.48
N PRO A 242 11.70 11.22 44.27
CA PRO A 242 10.29 11.60 44.39
C PRO A 242 9.62 11.93 43.06
N VAL A 243 10.29 12.72 42.21
CA VAL A 243 9.76 13.10 40.90
C VAL A 243 9.54 11.89 39.97
N VAL A 244 10.36 10.84 40.10
CA VAL A 244 10.17 9.61 39.31
C VAL A 244 8.90 8.89 39.74
N GLU A 245 8.64 8.79 41.05
CA GLU A 245 7.42 8.16 41.57
C GLU A 245 6.17 8.97 41.26
N GLU A 246 6.22 10.30 41.36
CA GLU A 246 5.09 11.16 41.00
C GLU A 246 4.73 11.06 39.51
N ILE A 247 5.72 11.06 38.61
CA ILE A 247 5.45 10.85 37.17
C ILE A 247 4.90 9.42 36.93
N ARG A 248 5.37 8.40 37.65
CA ARG A 248 4.81 7.03 37.56
C ARG A 248 3.34 7.01 38.00
N MET A 249 2.99 7.69 39.08
CA MET A 249 1.60 7.80 39.54
C MET A 249 0.71 8.46 38.48
N ILE A 250 1.16 9.56 37.88
CA ILE A 250 0.45 10.23 36.77
C ILE A 250 0.28 9.26 35.60
N ASN A 251 1.35 8.57 35.19
CA ASN A 251 1.32 7.62 34.08
C ASN A 251 0.36 6.43 34.35
N ASN A 252 0.33 5.92 35.57
CA ASN A 252 -0.58 4.84 35.98
C ASN A 252 -2.05 5.28 35.93
N ASN A 253 -2.35 6.51 36.37
CA ASN A 253 -3.68 7.10 36.28
C ASN A 253 -4.11 7.29 34.82
N LEU A 254 -3.23 7.80 33.97
CA LEU A 254 -3.45 7.91 32.52
C LEU A 254 -3.65 6.54 31.88
N ALA A 255 -2.88 5.52 32.26
CA ALA A 255 -3.02 4.16 31.74
C ALA A 255 -4.37 3.53 32.10
N LYS A 256 -4.88 3.77 33.31
CA LYS A 256 -6.22 3.32 33.73
C LYS A 256 -7.30 3.95 32.84
N ARG A 257 -7.28 5.28 32.69
CA ARG A 257 -8.22 6.02 31.82
C ARG A 257 -8.10 5.58 30.36
N TYR A 258 -6.88 5.46 29.85
CA TYR A 258 -6.64 5.01 28.49
C TYR A 258 -7.16 3.58 28.23
N LYS A 259 -7.08 2.68 29.21
CA LYS A 259 -7.64 1.32 29.08
C LYS A 259 -9.15 1.35 28.84
N GLU A 260 -9.86 2.27 29.50
CA GLU A 260 -11.30 2.48 29.33
C GLU A 260 -11.61 3.14 27.98
N GLU A 261 -10.92 4.24 27.64
CA GLU A 261 -11.01 4.90 26.33
C GLU A 261 -10.73 3.91 25.19
N ARG A 262 -9.70 3.08 25.31
CA ARG A 262 -9.33 2.07 24.31
C ARG A 262 -10.42 1.02 24.14
N LYS A 263 -11.09 0.59 25.22
CA LYS A 263 -12.21 -0.36 25.14
C LYS A 263 -13.40 0.27 24.40
N ALA A 264 -13.78 1.50 24.75
CA ALA A 264 -14.83 2.25 24.08
C ALA A 264 -14.52 2.48 22.59
N ASN A 265 -13.31 2.96 22.28
CA ASN A 265 -12.84 3.19 20.92
C ASN A 265 -12.77 1.90 20.11
N LYS A 266 -12.34 0.79 20.71
CA LYS A 266 -12.35 -0.51 20.05
C LYS A 266 -13.77 -0.92 19.71
N LYS A 267 -14.72 -0.82 20.64
CA LYS A 267 -16.14 -1.13 20.39
C LYS A 267 -16.70 -0.30 19.23
N ALA A 268 -16.46 1.01 19.22
CA ALA A 268 -16.90 1.91 18.16
C ALA A 268 -16.26 1.61 16.79
N LYS A 269 -14.94 1.35 16.76
CA LYS A 269 -14.25 0.96 15.52
C LYS A 269 -14.74 -0.37 14.97
N ARG A 270 -14.98 -1.36 15.85
CA ARG A 270 -15.53 -2.67 15.46
C ARG A 270 -16.87 -2.53 14.73
N SER A 271 -17.77 -1.70 15.27
CA SER A 271 -19.08 -1.48 14.65
C SER A 271 -19.04 -0.69 13.33
N GLU A 272 -17.95 0.03 13.04
CA GLU A 272 -17.86 0.91 11.87
C GLU A 272 -17.01 0.30 10.73
N LYS A 273 -16.05 -0.59 11.03
CA LYS A 273 -14.93 -0.90 10.12
C LYS A 273 -14.50 -2.37 10.04
N GLU A 274 -15.07 -3.29 10.82
CA GLU A 274 -14.65 -4.70 10.72
C GLU A 274 -15.20 -5.33 9.43
N MET A 275 -14.31 -5.57 8.47
CA MET A 275 -14.54 -6.56 7.43
C MET A 275 -14.58 -7.95 8.06
N THR A 276 -15.53 -8.78 7.65
CA THR A 276 -15.55 -10.19 8.07
C THR A 276 -14.41 -10.96 7.40
N THR A 277 -14.04 -12.12 7.96
CA THR A 277 -13.02 -12.99 7.36
C THR A 277 -13.39 -13.37 5.94
N GLU A 278 -14.67 -13.66 5.68
CA GLU A 278 -15.19 -13.99 4.35
C GLU A 278 -15.00 -12.82 3.37
N GLN A 279 -15.26 -11.58 3.81
CA GLN A 279 -15.01 -10.39 2.99
C GLN A 279 -13.52 -10.20 2.69
N CYS A 280 -12.63 -10.48 3.66
CA CYS A 280 -11.19 -10.46 3.42
C CYS A 280 -10.77 -11.52 2.40
N ILE A 281 -11.32 -12.73 2.49
CA ILE A 281 -11.09 -13.81 1.52
C ILE A 281 -11.57 -13.39 0.12
N GLU A 282 -12.72 -12.74 -0.02
CA GLU A 282 -13.19 -12.21 -1.30
C GLU A 282 -12.24 -11.13 -1.87
N VAL A 283 -11.66 -10.28 -1.01
CA VAL A 283 -10.61 -9.35 -1.44
C VAL A 283 -9.38 -10.09 -1.93
N VAL A 284 -8.95 -11.15 -1.24
CA VAL A 284 -7.81 -11.99 -1.66
C VAL A 284 -8.09 -12.61 -3.03
N LYS A 285 -9.28 -13.20 -3.24
CA LYS A 285 -9.69 -13.76 -4.55
C LYS A 285 -9.69 -12.70 -5.65
N TYR A 286 -10.22 -11.51 -5.37
CA TYR A 286 -10.20 -10.40 -6.32
C TYR A 286 -8.77 -9.94 -6.67
N LEU A 287 -7.89 -9.82 -5.67
CA LEU A 287 -6.49 -9.45 -5.88
C LEU A 287 -5.74 -10.51 -6.68
N ARG A 288 -6.04 -11.80 -6.47
CA ARG A 288 -5.52 -12.90 -7.29
C ARG A 288 -5.90 -12.71 -8.76
N LYS A 289 -7.16 -12.38 -9.06
CA LYS A 289 -7.60 -12.06 -10.44
C LYS A 289 -6.84 -10.86 -11.02
N CYS A 290 -6.42 -9.90 -10.19
CA CYS A 290 -5.59 -8.77 -10.63
C CYS A 290 -4.17 -9.17 -11.03
N CYS A 291 -3.73 -10.42 -10.83
CA CYS A 291 -2.43 -10.91 -11.29
C CYS A 291 -2.41 -11.29 -12.78
N ALA A 292 -3.57 -11.25 -13.45
CA ALA A 292 -3.70 -11.59 -14.87
C ALA A 292 -2.80 -10.75 -15.80
N SER A 293 -2.39 -11.37 -16.91
CA SER A 293 -1.43 -10.81 -17.88
C SER A 293 -1.99 -9.68 -18.75
N HIS A 294 -3.31 -9.60 -18.90
CA HIS A 294 -3.98 -8.55 -19.65
C HIS A 294 -4.83 -7.70 -18.70
N ASP A 295 -5.06 -6.45 -19.05
CA ASP A 295 -5.99 -5.60 -18.32
C ASP A 295 -7.45 -5.91 -18.70
N SER A 296 -8.40 -5.21 -18.06
CA SER A 296 -9.83 -5.37 -18.34
C SER A 296 -10.25 -5.01 -19.77
N SER A 297 -9.39 -4.32 -20.54
CA SER A 297 -9.61 -3.98 -21.95
C SER A 297 -9.05 -5.04 -22.91
N GLY A 298 -8.28 -5.99 -22.38
CA GLY A 298 -7.54 -6.98 -23.14
C GLY A 298 -6.17 -6.51 -23.63
N THR A 299 -5.68 -5.37 -23.14
CA THR A 299 -4.32 -4.90 -23.43
C THR A 299 -3.32 -5.65 -22.55
N LYS A 300 -2.22 -6.13 -23.14
CA LYS A 300 -1.14 -6.78 -22.38
C LYS A 300 -0.55 -5.80 -21.36
N ARG A 301 -0.43 -6.23 -20.10
CA ARG A 301 0.12 -5.42 -19.02
C ARG A 301 1.64 -5.51 -19.01
N SER A 302 2.29 -4.45 -18.52
CA SER A 302 3.73 -4.50 -18.26
C SER A 302 4.05 -5.52 -17.17
N HIS A 303 5.22 -6.14 -17.24
CA HIS A 303 5.67 -7.08 -16.22
C HIS A 303 5.68 -6.42 -14.84
N LEU A 304 6.17 -5.18 -14.72
CA LEU A 304 6.16 -4.44 -13.48
C LEU A 304 4.74 -4.27 -12.88
N SER A 305 3.72 -4.06 -13.72
CA SER A 305 2.34 -3.96 -13.26
C SER A 305 1.81 -5.28 -12.70
N ILE A 306 2.17 -6.39 -13.34
CA ILE A 306 1.80 -7.74 -12.91
C ILE A 306 2.51 -8.07 -11.60
N ILE A 307 3.82 -7.82 -11.52
CA ILE A 307 4.63 -7.98 -10.29
C ILE A 307 4.04 -7.22 -9.10
N ARG A 308 3.67 -5.94 -9.28
CA ARG A 308 3.04 -5.15 -8.22
C ARG A 308 1.70 -5.73 -7.78
N SER A 309 0.98 -6.39 -8.68
CA SER A 309 -0.30 -7.06 -8.37
C SER A 309 -0.05 -8.32 -7.56
N TRP A 310 0.94 -9.13 -7.94
CA TRP A 310 1.39 -10.31 -7.20
C TRP A 310 1.84 -9.98 -5.79
N GLN A 311 2.70 -8.96 -5.63
CA GLN A 311 3.15 -8.54 -4.30
C GLN A 311 1.98 -8.10 -3.42
N ARG A 312 1.06 -7.29 -3.96
CA ARG A 312 -0.12 -6.85 -3.21
C ARG A 312 -1.02 -8.04 -2.83
N TYR A 313 -1.28 -8.93 -3.79
CA TYR A 313 -2.09 -10.12 -3.58
C TYR A 313 -1.52 -11.01 -2.48
N LEU A 314 -0.27 -11.47 -2.63
CA LEU A 314 0.35 -12.39 -1.68
C LEU A 314 0.51 -11.77 -0.30
N LEU A 315 0.81 -10.48 -0.24
CA LEU A 315 0.92 -9.78 1.03
C LEU A 315 -0.43 -9.73 1.75
N VAL A 316 -1.51 -9.38 1.05
CA VAL A 316 -2.86 -9.37 1.63
C VAL A 316 -3.32 -10.78 1.99
N ALA A 317 -2.99 -11.79 1.18
CA ALA A 317 -3.29 -13.19 1.46
C ALA A 317 -2.62 -13.65 2.76
N ILE A 318 -1.31 -13.41 2.90
CA ILE A 318 -0.57 -13.76 4.12
C ILE A 318 -1.14 -13.05 5.34
N LEU A 319 -1.47 -11.75 5.25
CA LEU A 319 -2.10 -11.06 6.38
C LEU A 319 -3.46 -11.65 6.74
N THR A 320 -4.29 -11.94 5.72
CA THR A 320 -5.67 -12.43 5.89
C THR A 320 -5.69 -13.78 6.58
N TYR A 321 -4.86 -14.71 6.12
CA TYR A 321 -4.86 -16.08 6.63
C TYR A 321 -3.95 -16.23 7.86
N CYS A 322 -2.78 -15.59 7.87
CA CYS A 322 -1.80 -15.78 8.93
C CYS A 322 -1.89 -14.67 9.98
N PRO A 323 -1.81 -14.99 11.28
CA PRO A 323 -1.77 -13.99 12.35
C PRO A 323 -0.37 -13.36 12.46
N VAL A 324 0.11 -12.76 11.37
CA VAL A 324 1.39 -12.04 11.27
C VAL A 324 1.18 -10.55 11.21
N ARG A 325 2.14 -9.80 11.75
CA ARG A 325 2.12 -8.34 11.67
C ARG A 325 2.76 -7.88 10.37
N GLN A 326 2.36 -6.71 9.89
CA GLN A 326 3.00 -6.07 8.73
C GLN A 326 4.53 -5.96 8.88
N ARG A 327 5.04 -5.77 10.10
CA ARG A 327 6.49 -5.78 10.36
C ARG A 327 7.12 -7.14 10.07
N GLU A 328 6.53 -8.20 10.58
CA GLU A 328 7.03 -9.57 10.43
C GLU A 328 7.07 -9.99 8.95
N ILE A 329 6.08 -9.55 8.15
CA ILE A 329 6.09 -9.76 6.70
C ILE A 329 7.27 -9.08 6.01
N ARG A 330 7.66 -7.89 6.46
CA ARG A 330 8.80 -7.18 5.86
C ARG A 330 10.11 -7.92 6.12
N GLU A 331 10.23 -8.60 7.25
CA GLU A 331 11.42 -9.38 7.60
C GLU A 331 11.47 -10.75 6.90
N LEU A 332 10.51 -11.08 6.03
CA LEU A 332 10.54 -12.33 5.27
C LEU A 332 11.68 -12.34 4.25
N GLU A 333 12.63 -13.23 4.48
CA GLU A 333 13.85 -13.43 3.73
C GLU A 333 14.04 -14.93 3.46
N ILE A 334 14.22 -15.26 2.17
CA ILE A 334 14.39 -16.63 1.69
C ILE A 334 15.68 -17.20 2.31
N ASP A 335 15.58 -18.43 2.83
CA ASP A 335 16.66 -19.15 3.51
C ASP A 335 17.14 -18.56 4.84
N ARG A 336 16.45 -17.53 5.38
CA ARG A 336 16.74 -16.97 6.72
C ARG A 336 15.52 -16.97 7.63
N THR A 337 14.43 -16.37 7.19
CA THR A 337 13.18 -16.32 7.97
C THR A 337 12.03 -17.03 7.25
N LEU A 338 12.18 -17.32 5.96
CA LEU A 338 11.26 -18.10 5.15
C LEU A 338 12.00 -19.30 4.54
N PHE A 339 11.60 -20.51 4.94
CA PHE A 339 12.22 -21.76 4.50
C PHE A 339 11.24 -22.58 3.66
N ARG A 340 11.71 -23.12 2.54
CA ARG A 340 10.97 -24.13 1.80
C ARG A 340 11.03 -25.46 2.55
N THR A 341 9.89 -26.11 2.66
CA THR A 341 9.69 -27.45 3.22
C THR A 341 9.09 -28.36 2.14
N PRO A 342 9.05 -29.70 2.32
CA PRO A 342 8.41 -30.60 1.37
C PRO A 342 6.93 -30.26 1.10
N ASN A 343 6.23 -29.71 2.10
CA ASN A 343 4.79 -29.44 2.06
C ASN A 343 4.47 -27.94 1.89
N GLY A 344 5.46 -27.11 1.53
CA GLY A 344 5.30 -25.67 1.27
C GLY A 344 6.28 -24.84 2.10
N TYR A 345 5.85 -23.92 2.96
CA TYR A 345 6.78 -22.95 3.58
C TYR A 345 6.68 -22.86 5.10
N ARG A 346 7.82 -22.67 5.77
CA ARG A 346 7.92 -22.41 7.22
C ARG A 346 8.49 -21.02 7.45
N VAL A 347 7.90 -20.28 8.38
CA VAL A 347 8.38 -18.98 8.83
C VAL A 347 8.99 -19.12 10.20
N VAL A 348 10.24 -18.70 10.35
CA VAL A 348 10.97 -18.63 11.62
C VAL A 348 11.43 -17.20 11.81
N LEU A 349 11.01 -16.56 12.90
CA LEU A 349 11.33 -15.17 13.23
C LEU A 349 12.00 -15.12 14.60
N GLU A 350 13.19 -14.54 14.65
CA GLU A 350 13.93 -14.33 15.88
C GLU A 350 13.41 -13.10 16.65
N PRO A 351 13.77 -12.93 17.94
CA PRO A 351 13.37 -11.79 18.76
C PRO A 351 13.67 -10.40 18.13
N GLU A 352 14.71 -10.33 17.31
CA GLU A 352 15.16 -9.14 16.60
C GLU A 352 14.21 -8.79 15.43
N ASP A 353 13.61 -9.79 14.80
CA ASP A 353 12.75 -9.66 13.62
C ASP A 353 11.35 -9.14 13.99
N ASN A 354 10.98 -9.17 15.27
CA ASN A 354 9.67 -8.68 15.71
C ASN A 354 9.74 -7.68 16.86
N LYS A 355 8.57 -7.08 17.12
CA LYS A 355 8.45 -6.00 18.11
C LYS A 355 8.44 -6.55 19.55
N THR A 356 7.89 -7.74 19.75
CA THR A 356 7.67 -8.28 21.11
C THR A 356 8.94 -8.90 21.68
N GLY A 357 9.86 -9.33 20.82
CA GLY A 357 11.08 -10.02 21.26
C GLY A 357 10.85 -11.51 21.51
N ASP A 358 9.76 -12.08 20.99
CA ASP A 358 9.44 -13.50 21.13
C ASP A 358 9.82 -14.23 19.86
N GLU A 359 10.34 -15.45 19.96
CA GLU A 359 10.49 -16.30 18.78
C GLU A 359 9.13 -16.69 18.22
N ARG A 360 9.02 -16.74 16.89
CA ARG A 360 7.84 -17.27 16.20
C ARG A 360 8.25 -18.29 15.16
N ASP A 361 7.56 -19.42 15.18
CA ASP A 361 7.80 -20.53 14.29
C ASP A 361 6.47 -21.17 13.89
N PHE A 362 6.16 -21.15 12.59
CA PHE A 362 4.92 -21.71 12.08
C PHE A 362 5.04 -22.07 10.60
N ILE A 363 4.23 -23.03 10.15
CA ILE A 363 4.17 -23.47 8.76
C ILE A 363 3.05 -22.68 8.07
N LEU A 364 3.39 -21.99 6.98
CA LEU A 364 2.42 -21.24 6.16
C LEU A 364 1.41 -22.18 5.51
N SER A 365 1.82 -23.36 5.07
CA SER A 365 0.92 -24.34 4.44
C SER A 365 -0.18 -24.87 5.36
N ASP A 366 0.00 -24.78 6.68
CA ASP A 366 -1.02 -25.20 7.65
C ASP A 366 -2.14 -24.16 7.78
N VAL A 367 -1.90 -22.94 7.29
CA VAL A 367 -2.77 -21.78 7.50
C VAL A 367 -3.27 -21.17 6.19
N LEU A 368 -2.45 -21.21 5.14
CA LEU A 368 -2.80 -20.71 3.81
C LEU A 368 -3.66 -21.70 3.05
N ALA A 369 -4.58 -21.18 2.24
CA ALA A 369 -5.29 -22.00 1.26
C ALA A 369 -4.29 -22.62 0.26
N PRO A 370 -4.48 -23.88 -0.20
CA PRO A 370 -3.53 -24.58 -1.07
C PRO A 370 -3.18 -23.80 -2.34
N GLU A 371 -4.14 -23.09 -2.92
CA GLU A 371 -3.93 -22.25 -4.09
C GLU A 371 -2.98 -21.06 -3.82
N VAL A 372 -2.98 -20.52 -2.59
CA VAL A 372 -2.07 -19.43 -2.20
C VAL A 372 -0.65 -19.99 -2.05
N VAL A 373 -0.48 -21.22 -1.57
CA VAL A 373 0.83 -21.87 -1.49
C VAL A 373 1.42 -22.08 -2.89
N ALA A 374 0.60 -22.57 -3.84
CA ALA A 374 1.01 -22.72 -5.24
C ALA A 374 1.34 -21.36 -5.90
N ASP A 375 0.60 -20.33 -5.55
CA ASP A 375 0.84 -18.96 -5.99
C ASP A 375 2.15 -18.37 -5.42
N ILE A 376 2.56 -18.76 -4.21
CA ILE A 376 3.89 -18.41 -3.66
C ILE A 376 5.00 -19.09 -4.48
N ASP A 377 4.81 -20.36 -4.86
CA ASP A 377 5.72 -21.07 -5.76
C ASP A 377 5.86 -20.34 -7.10
N GLU A 378 4.76 -19.92 -7.71
CA GLU A 378 4.79 -19.13 -8.96
C GLU A 378 5.54 -17.81 -8.77
N TRP A 379 5.29 -17.10 -7.66
CA TRP A 379 5.99 -15.86 -7.35
C TRP A 379 7.50 -16.05 -7.26
N LEU A 380 7.95 -17.08 -6.52
CA LEU A 380 9.37 -17.36 -6.31
C LEU A 380 10.07 -17.95 -7.53
N THR A 381 9.36 -18.65 -8.41
CA THR A 381 9.96 -19.32 -9.58
C THR A 381 9.87 -18.49 -10.86
N ILE A 382 8.85 -17.64 -11.00
CA ILE A 382 8.61 -16.87 -12.23
C ILE A 382 8.88 -15.39 -12.00
N TRP A 383 8.16 -14.78 -11.07
CA TRP A 383 8.08 -13.32 -11.00
C TRP A 383 9.26 -12.68 -10.30
N ARG A 384 9.69 -13.20 -9.14
CA ARG A 384 10.88 -12.71 -8.44
C ARG A 384 12.16 -12.87 -9.29
N PRO A 385 12.43 -14.03 -9.92
CA PRO A 385 13.59 -14.19 -10.80
C PRO A 385 13.56 -13.27 -12.01
N LYS A 386 12.37 -12.96 -12.58
CA LYS A 386 12.25 -11.97 -13.66
C LYS A 386 12.69 -10.58 -13.24
N ILE A 387 12.42 -10.17 -12.00
CA ILE A 387 12.90 -8.87 -11.51
C ILE A 387 14.42 -8.90 -11.38
N GLN A 388 14.95 -9.97 -10.76
CA GLN A 388 16.40 -10.13 -10.60
C GLN A 388 17.12 -10.11 -11.96
N ALA A 389 16.62 -10.87 -12.95
CA ALA A 389 17.16 -10.87 -14.31
C ALA A 389 17.06 -9.47 -14.94
N ALA A 390 15.99 -8.72 -14.72
CA ALA A 390 15.86 -7.37 -15.26
C ALA A 390 16.87 -6.37 -14.67
N THR A 391 17.53 -6.68 -13.55
CA THR A 391 18.58 -5.82 -12.97
C THR A 391 19.94 -5.97 -13.66
N THR A 392 20.11 -6.90 -14.60
CA THR A 392 21.42 -7.15 -15.25
C THR A 392 21.87 -6.02 -16.15
N ASP A 393 20.95 -5.36 -16.85
CA ASP A 393 21.21 -4.33 -17.85
C ASP A 393 20.00 -3.41 -18.04
N LEU A 394 20.23 -2.28 -18.68
CA LEU A 394 19.22 -1.25 -18.84
C LEU A 394 18.10 -1.65 -19.79
N ASP A 395 18.38 -2.40 -20.85
CA ASP A 395 17.34 -2.83 -21.80
C ASP A 395 16.37 -3.80 -21.14
N SER A 396 16.89 -4.76 -20.39
CA SER A 396 16.09 -5.70 -19.58
C SER A 396 15.25 -4.95 -18.54
N TRP A 397 15.80 -3.92 -17.90
CA TRP A 397 15.08 -3.08 -16.94
C TRP A 397 13.95 -2.28 -17.60
N LEU A 398 14.23 -1.62 -18.71
CA LEU A 398 13.24 -0.85 -19.47
C LEU A 398 12.16 -1.76 -20.05
N GLY A 399 12.52 -2.99 -20.45
CA GLY A 399 11.57 -4.03 -20.85
C GLY A 399 10.68 -4.53 -19.71
N LEU A 400 11.16 -4.54 -18.47
CA LEU A 400 10.36 -4.87 -17.28
C LEU A 400 9.34 -3.77 -16.97
N VAL A 401 9.80 -2.50 -16.97
CA VAL A 401 8.95 -1.32 -16.73
C VAL A 401 7.94 -1.15 -17.87
N ALA A 402 8.38 -1.39 -19.10
CA ALA A 402 7.65 -1.33 -20.37
C ALA A 402 6.78 -0.08 -20.50
N ARG A 403 7.40 1.10 -20.49
CA ARG A 403 6.67 2.33 -20.80
C ARG A 403 6.27 2.33 -22.27
N ARG A 404 5.16 3.00 -22.59
CA ARG A 404 4.68 3.09 -23.98
C ARG A 404 5.65 3.88 -24.88
N ALA A 405 6.36 4.84 -24.30
CA ALA A 405 7.28 5.74 -25.01
C ALA A 405 8.64 5.11 -25.32
N TYR A 406 9.09 4.13 -24.51
CA TYR A 406 10.39 3.48 -24.67
C TYR A 406 10.42 2.15 -23.92
N LYS A 407 11.19 1.20 -24.46
CA LYS A 407 11.38 -0.17 -23.94
C LYS A 407 12.84 -0.60 -23.92
N ASN A 408 13.71 0.13 -24.59
CA ASN A 408 15.15 -0.11 -24.64
C ASN A 408 15.90 1.24 -24.55
N THR A 409 17.21 1.16 -24.46
CA THR A 409 18.12 2.30 -24.25
C THR A 409 18.08 3.28 -25.42
N GLU A 410 18.00 2.77 -26.65
CA GLU A 410 17.92 3.58 -27.87
C GLU A 410 16.64 4.43 -27.88
N GLU A 411 15.48 3.80 -27.70
CA GLU A 411 14.19 4.47 -27.62
C GLU A 411 14.13 5.48 -26.46
N LEU A 412 14.77 5.17 -25.32
CA LEU A 412 14.85 6.08 -24.19
C LEU A 412 15.66 7.34 -24.52
N ASN A 413 16.79 7.19 -25.19
CA ASN A 413 17.65 8.30 -25.59
C ASN A 413 16.97 9.18 -26.64
N GLU A 414 16.30 8.59 -27.63
CA GLU A 414 15.49 9.32 -28.61
C GLU A 414 14.35 10.10 -27.93
N TYR A 415 13.64 9.45 -27.00
CA TYR A 415 12.57 10.09 -26.24
C TYR A 415 13.09 11.27 -25.40
N LEU A 416 14.24 11.12 -24.74
CA LEU A 416 14.87 12.20 -23.98
C LEU A 416 15.31 13.37 -24.87
N ALA A 417 15.90 13.09 -26.03
CA ALA A 417 16.31 14.13 -26.98
C ALA A 417 15.10 14.92 -27.50
N ASN A 418 13.99 14.23 -27.80
CA ASN A 418 12.74 14.87 -28.22
C ASN A 418 12.15 15.76 -27.10
N LEU A 419 12.09 15.25 -25.87
CA LEU A 419 11.64 16.05 -24.72
C LEU A 419 12.51 17.30 -24.51
N GLU A 420 13.83 17.17 -24.66
CA GLU A 420 14.75 18.29 -24.51
C GLU A 420 14.54 19.36 -25.60
N GLN A 421 14.32 18.95 -26.85
CA GLN A 421 13.98 19.87 -27.94
C GLN A 421 12.65 20.60 -27.66
N GLN A 422 11.60 19.88 -27.24
CA GLN A 422 10.31 20.48 -26.88
C GLN A 422 10.43 21.44 -25.70
N HIS A 423 11.26 21.10 -24.71
CA HIS A 423 11.47 21.92 -23.54
C HIS A 423 12.15 23.25 -23.91
N GLN A 424 13.17 23.22 -24.77
CA GLN A 424 13.83 24.42 -25.27
C GLN A 424 12.87 25.31 -26.08
N GLN A 425 12.03 24.71 -26.92
CA GLN A 425 11.01 25.44 -27.67
C GLN A 425 9.99 26.11 -26.73
N ALA A 426 9.49 25.39 -25.72
CA ALA A 426 8.56 25.94 -24.74
C ALA A 426 9.16 27.14 -23.97
N ILE A 427 10.45 27.08 -23.61
CA ILE A 427 11.17 28.20 -23.01
C ILE A 427 11.24 29.41 -23.96
N GLN A 428 11.58 29.18 -25.24
CA GLN A 428 11.65 30.25 -26.24
C GLN A 428 10.29 30.93 -26.49
N GLU A 429 9.21 30.15 -26.42
CA GLU A 429 7.83 30.62 -26.58
C GLU A 429 7.22 31.22 -25.29
N GLY A 430 7.96 31.20 -24.17
CA GLY A 430 7.47 31.70 -22.87
C GLY A 430 6.41 30.82 -22.19
N GLN A 431 6.31 29.54 -22.57
CA GLN A 431 5.33 28.57 -22.06
C GLN A 431 5.84 27.87 -20.79
N ASN A 432 5.93 28.61 -19.69
CA ASN A 432 6.53 28.12 -18.43
C ASN A 432 5.88 26.85 -17.86
N GLU A 433 4.55 26.72 -17.94
CA GLU A 433 3.85 25.53 -17.41
C GLU A 433 4.19 24.25 -18.19
N GLU A 434 4.28 24.35 -19.52
CA GLU A 434 4.63 23.20 -20.36
C GLU A 434 6.12 22.84 -20.19
N ALA A 435 7.00 23.84 -20.07
CA ALA A 435 8.40 23.60 -19.75
C ALA A 435 8.57 22.84 -18.41
N GLU A 436 7.87 23.27 -17.35
CA GLU A 436 7.91 22.55 -16.05
C GLU A 436 7.40 21.11 -16.18
N LYS A 437 6.36 20.88 -17.00
CA LYS A 437 5.81 19.55 -17.26
C LYS A 437 6.80 18.66 -18.02
N LEU A 438 7.48 19.20 -19.03
CA LEU A 438 8.49 18.48 -19.82
C LEU A 438 9.72 18.12 -18.97
N GLU A 439 10.19 19.04 -18.13
CA GLU A 439 11.31 18.78 -17.20
C GLU A 439 10.96 17.62 -16.24
N LYS A 440 9.73 17.60 -15.69
CA LYS A 440 9.26 16.47 -14.85
C LYS A 440 9.24 15.14 -15.62
N LEU A 441 8.88 15.15 -16.90
CA LEU A 441 8.90 13.94 -17.75
C LEU A 441 10.34 13.48 -18.03
N MET A 442 11.25 14.41 -18.32
CA MET A 442 12.68 14.12 -18.51
C MET A 442 13.28 13.53 -17.23
N GLN A 443 13.01 14.15 -16.08
CA GLN A 443 13.44 13.65 -14.78
C GLN A 443 12.88 12.23 -14.54
N SER A 444 11.59 12.01 -14.81
CA SER A 444 10.94 10.69 -14.72
C SER A 444 11.59 9.61 -15.60
N ALA A 445 12.07 9.99 -16.79
CA ALA A 445 12.73 9.09 -17.72
C ALA A 445 14.19 8.81 -17.31
N ARG A 446 14.93 9.85 -16.90
CA ARG A 446 16.29 9.73 -16.34
C ARG A 446 16.31 8.89 -15.04
N TYR A 447 15.22 8.88 -14.29
CA TYR A 447 15.12 8.06 -13.08
C TYR A 447 15.23 6.56 -13.35
N ASN A 448 14.95 6.04 -14.55
CA ASN A 448 15.09 4.61 -14.79
C ASN A 448 16.53 4.13 -14.53
N PHE A 449 17.55 4.93 -14.89
CA PHE A 449 18.95 4.64 -14.60
C PHE A 449 19.21 4.53 -13.09
N GLN A 450 18.76 5.52 -12.32
CA GLN A 450 18.94 5.52 -10.86
C GLN A 450 18.20 4.36 -10.20
N THR A 451 16.99 4.04 -10.65
CA THR A 451 16.22 2.91 -10.12
C THR A 451 16.84 1.56 -10.45
N LEU A 452 17.53 1.43 -11.58
CA LEU A 452 18.28 0.22 -11.93
C LEU A 452 19.48 0.03 -11.01
N GLU A 453 20.31 1.07 -10.84
CA GLU A 453 21.47 1.01 -9.93
C GLU A 453 21.05 0.71 -8.48
N GLN A 454 19.95 1.32 -8.05
CA GLN A 454 19.37 1.04 -6.74
C GLN A 454 18.83 -0.39 -6.65
N ALA A 455 18.17 -0.89 -7.71
CA ALA A 455 17.71 -2.28 -7.75
C ALA A 455 18.89 -3.25 -7.71
N ARG A 456 19.97 -3.03 -8.48
CA ARG A 456 21.18 -3.85 -8.50
C ARG A 456 21.83 -3.98 -7.13
N SER A 457 22.01 -2.85 -6.44
CA SER A 457 22.59 -2.84 -5.09
C SER A 457 21.72 -3.57 -4.07
N ASN A 458 20.39 -3.45 -4.17
CA ASN A 458 19.50 -3.98 -3.14
C ASN A 458 18.98 -5.41 -3.41
N PHE A 459 18.92 -5.86 -4.67
CA PHE A 459 18.48 -7.23 -5.03
C PHE A 459 19.48 -8.32 -4.63
N GLN A 460 20.65 -7.96 -4.12
CA GLN A 460 21.55 -8.90 -3.44
C GLN A 460 20.88 -9.54 -2.21
N SER A 461 19.89 -8.88 -1.63
CA SER A 461 19.14 -9.40 -0.48
C SER A 461 18.18 -10.53 -0.91
N LYS A 462 18.04 -11.57 -0.07
CA LYS A 462 17.13 -12.69 -0.30
C LYS A 462 15.67 -12.37 0.08
N LEU A 463 15.30 -11.09 0.09
CA LEU A 463 13.97 -10.64 0.51
C LEU A 463 12.85 -11.29 -0.32
N PHE A 464 11.77 -11.68 0.38
CA PHE A 464 10.59 -12.29 -0.21
C PHE A 464 9.72 -11.25 -0.93
N PHE A 465 9.45 -10.12 -0.27
CA PHE A 465 8.80 -8.94 -0.84
C PHE A 465 9.81 -7.83 -1.02
N ILE A 466 9.75 -7.17 -2.18
CA ILE A 466 10.74 -6.17 -2.57
C ILE A 466 10.00 -4.92 -3.00
N SER A 467 10.42 -3.75 -2.52
CA SER A 467 9.82 -2.52 -3.01
C SER A 467 10.14 -2.35 -4.49
N CYS A 468 9.10 -2.32 -5.32
CA CYS A 468 9.19 -1.98 -6.73
C CYS A 468 9.02 -0.47 -6.95
N GLY A 469 9.36 0.32 -5.92
CA GLY A 469 9.18 1.77 -5.79
C GLY A 469 7.73 2.22 -5.92
N ASN A 470 7.27 3.18 -5.11
CA ASN A 470 6.15 4.10 -5.41
C ASN A 470 5.88 5.06 -4.23
N SER A 471 6.67 6.13 -4.13
CA SER A 471 6.38 7.41 -3.42
C SER A 471 7.66 8.23 -3.20
N GLN A 472 8.82 7.56 -3.16
CA GLN A 472 10.11 8.20 -2.89
C GLN A 472 11.23 7.81 -3.85
N LEU A 473 10.97 6.97 -4.87
CA LEU A 473 11.89 6.53 -5.94
C LEU A 473 13.16 5.79 -5.47
N GLU A 474 13.69 6.10 -4.28
CA GLU A 474 14.91 5.56 -3.66
C GLU A 474 14.72 4.19 -3.00
N THR A 475 13.51 3.62 -3.05
CA THR A 475 13.16 2.37 -2.37
C THR A 475 13.31 1.13 -3.25
N TYR A 476 13.56 1.26 -4.56
CA TYR A 476 13.65 0.12 -5.46
C TYR A 476 14.62 -0.97 -4.96
N GLY A 477 14.16 -2.21 -4.93
CA GLY A 477 14.97 -3.34 -4.48
C GLY A 477 15.10 -3.46 -2.95
N LYS A 478 14.69 -2.46 -2.16
CA LYS A 478 14.75 -2.50 -0.69
C LYS A 478 13.63 -3.36 -0.10
N GLN A 479 13.76 -3.64 1.19
CA GLN A 479 12.66 -4.12 2.02
C GLN A 479 11.42 -3.26 1.80
N LEU A 480 10.28 -3.90 1.56
CA LEU A 480 9.01 -3.21 1.33
C LEU A 480 8.70 -2.30 2.52
N GLU A 481 8.57 -0.98 2.33
CA GLU A 481 8.39 -0.08 3.48
C GLU A 481 6.92 -0.01 3.97
N ALA A 482 6.73 0.59 5.15
CA ALA A 482 5.39 0.88 5.66
C ALA A 482 4.62 1.86 4.75
N SER A 483 5.34 2.76 4.08
CA SER A 483 4.83 3.70 3.07
C SER A 483 4.37 2.98 1.81
N ASP A 484 5.14 1.99 1.35
CA ASP A 484 4.82 1.16 0.19
C ASP A 484 3.59 0.27 0.42
N THR A 485 3.25 0.01 1.68
CA THR A 485 2.10 -0.81 2.10
C THR A 485 0.85 0.00 2.43
N ASN A 486 0.80 1.28 2.07
CA ASN A 486 -0.33 2.17 2.40
C ASN A 486 -1.72 1.65 1.95
N PHE A 487 -1.79 0.75 0.97
CA PHE A 487 -3.01 0.04 0.59
C PHE A 487 -3.54 -0.95 1.65
N LEU A 488 -2.70 -1.43 2.58
CA LEU A 488 -3.07 -2.36 3.67
C LEU A 488 -3.72 -1.69 4.87
N ASN A 489 -3.62 -0.37 4.98
CA ASN A 489 -4.32 0.37 6.04
C ASN A 489 -5.86 0.24 5.94
N ILE A 490 -6.37 -0.40 4.86
CA ILE A 490 -7.78 -0.65 4.57
C ILE A 490 -8.25 -2.00 5.10
N CYS A 491 -7.45 -3.08 4.99
CA CYS A 491 -7.90 -4.41 5.40
C CYS A 491 -7.80 -4.66 6.93
N TYR A 492 -7.08 -3.81 7.67
CA TYR A 492 -6.75 -4.04 9.09
C TYR A 492 -7.05 -2.85 10.04
N ARG A 493 -7.91 -1.91 9.64
CA ARG A 493 -8.41 -0.85 10.53
C ARG A 493 -9.92 -0.82 10.53
#